data_AF-A0A957EBE7-F1
#
_entry.id   AF-A0A957EBE7-F1
#
_cell.length_a   1.000
_cell.length_b   1.000
_cell.length_c   1.000
_cell.angle_alpha   90.00
_cell.angle_beta   90.00
_cell.angle_gamma   90.00
#
_symmetry.space_group_name_H-M   'P 1'
#
loop_
_entity.id
_entity.type
_entity.pdbx_description
1 polymer ?
#
loop_
_entity_poly.entity_id
_entity_poly.type
_entity_poly.pdbx_seq_one_letter_code
_entity_poly.pdbx_strand_id
1 'polypeptide(L)'
;MSTLKFGARLVGVLIVGLFFVALTLQVTGGAREGVAGASGSGQITDLDNGLAVEGLSVLYRFSGVTDDGEQGSTNRKEATSIHCTNLNTTNTQVEVQLFQWNGTDVYTGTVTMPPNRSFTFSTQNTTIYFDDVLLGGNPGTPAIFQGSGRVLSSNPNVICTVQVLDPLNYPPVFMDKLTLHNSNGSIVGDIRKVYLPFIRK
;
A
#
# COMPACT_ATOMS: atom_id res chain seq x y z
N MET A 1 -49.40 -47.95 29.79
CA MET A 1 -50.49 -47.36 30.60
C MET A 1 -49.81 -46.49 31.64
N SER A 2 -49.91 -45.17 31.71
CA SER A 2 -51.07 -44.32 31.46
C SER A 2 -50.61 -42.96 30.91
N THR A 3 -51.39 -42.45 29.97
CA THR A 3 -51.32 -41.14 29.33
C THR A 3 -51.85 -40.04 30.26
N LEU A 4 -51.15 -38.90 30.37
CA LEU A 4 -51.77 -37.63 30.74
C LEU A 4 -51.66 -36.64 29.57
N LYS A 5 -52.83 -36.20 29.09
CA LYS A 5 -53.07 -35.10 28.16
C LYS A 5 -54.01 -34.09 28.84
N PHE A 6 -54.12 -32.91 28.23
CA PHE A 6 -54.93 -31.71 28.52
C PHE A 6 -54.15 -30.61 29.28
N GLY A 7 -53.96 -29.38 28.78
CA GLY A 7 -54.49 -28.67 27.61
C GLY A 7 -55.46 -27.55 28.00
N ALA A 8 -55.05 -26.28 27.80
CA ALA A 8 -55.88 -25.06 27.61
C ALA A 8 -54.89 -23.87 27.47
N ARG A 9 -54.67 -23.21 26.32
CA ARG A 9 -55.50 -22.27 25.53
C ARG A 9 -56.03 -21.04 26.30
N LEU A 10 -55.42 -19.87 26.05
CA LEU A 10 -55.99 -18.50 26.00
C LEU A 10 -54.82 -17.56 25.61
N VAL A 11 -54.70 -16.99 24.41
CA VAL A 11 -55.50 -15.97 23.69
C VAL A 11 -55.53 -14.61 24.41
N GLY A 12 -54.97 -13.60 23.74
CA GLY A 12 -55.07 -12.17 24.05
C GLY A 12 -53.76 -11.61 24.62
N VAL A 13 -53.19 -10.49 24.20
CA VAL A 13 -53.70 -9.36 23.42
C VAL A 13 -52.49 -8.66 22.77
N LEU A 14 -52.71 -8.27 21.52
CA LEU A 14 -52.09 -7.18 20.77
C LEU A 14 -51.48 -6.07 21.65
N ILE A 15 -50.15 -5.94 21.69
CA ILE A 15 -49.50 -4.63 21.94
C ILE A 15 -48.79 -4.25 20.64
N VAL A 16 -49.60 -3.63 19.78
CA VAL A 16 -49.13 -2.77 18.71
C VAL A 16 -48.61 -1.49 19.35
N GLY A 17 -47.41 -1.08 18.95
CA GLY A 17 -47.11 0.33 18.79
C GLY A 17 -46.06 0.91 19.71
N LEU A 18 -45.06 1.51 19.05
CA LEU A 18 -44.14 2.52 19.56
C LEU A 18 -42.99 2.03 20.45
N PHE A 19 -42.11 1.21 19.87
CA PHE A 19 -40.69 1.56 19.95
C PHE A 19 -40.34 2.43 18.74
N PHE A 20 -40.61 3.73 18.87
CA PHE A 20 -39.90 4.75 18.09
C PHE A 20 -38.44 4.72 18.58
N VAL A 21 -37.64 3.80 18.06
CA VAL A 21 -36.20 4.02 18.03
C VAL A 21 -36.02 5.13 17.01
N ALA A 22 -35.94 6.36 17.51
CA ALA A 22 -35.46 7.50 16.75
C ALA A 22 -34.02 7.18 16.35
N LEU A 23 -33.86 6.48 15.22
CA LEU A 23 -32.63 6.48 14.47
C LEU A 23 -32.53 7.88 13.87
N THR A 24 -32.08 8.83 14.69
CA THR A 24 -31.53 10.07 14.18
C THR A 24 -30.33 9.67 13.33
N LEU A 25 -30.54 9.58 12.01
CA LEU A 25 -29.47 9.85 11.06
C LEU A 25 -28.98 11.27 11.37
N GLN A 26 -28.05 11.37 12.31
CA GLN A 26 -27.06 12.41 12.22
C GLN A 26 -26.25 12.07 10.97
N VAL A 27 -26.72 12.54 9.82
CA VAL A 27 -25.81 13.02 8.79
C VAL A 27 -25.11 14.20 9.44
N THR A 28 -24.14 13.91 10.30
CA THR A 28 -23.01 14.81 10.45
C THR A 28 -22.39 14.81 9.06
N GLY A 29 -22.84 15.77 8.26
CA GLY A 29 -21.95 16.45 7.34
C GLY A 29 -20.80 16.93 8.22
N GLY A 30 -19.82 16.04 8.41
CA GLY A 30 -18.49 16.40 8.80
C GLY A 30 -17.98 17.26 7.67
N ALA A 31 -18.34 18.53 7.70
CA ALA A 31 -17.43 19.58 7.31
C ALA A 31 -16.15 19.23 8.07
N ARG A 32 -15.23 18.57 7.36
CA ARG A 32 -13.88 18.34 7.84
C ARG A 32 -13.38 19.73 8.20
N GLU A 33 -13.26 19.98 9.49
CA GLU A 33 -12.48 21.07 10.00
C GLU A 33 -11.15 21.02 9.24
N GLY A 34 -10.89 22.10 8.52
CA GLY A 34 -9.69 22.23 7.73
C GLY A 34 -8.51 21.94 8.63
N VAL A 35 -7.76 20.89 8.28
CA VAL A 35 -6.36 20.80 8.69
C VAL A 35 -5.70 22.02 8.06
N ALA A 36 -5.63 23.10 8.84
CA ALA A 36 -4.80 24.24 8.54
C ALA A 36 -3.37 23.71 8.43
N GLY A 37 -2.81 23.68 7.21
CA GLY A 37 -1.38 23.48 7.03
C GLY A 37 -0.90 22.57 5.90
N ALA A 38 -1.73 22.07 5.00
CA ALA A 38 -1.24 21.42 3.78
C ALA A 38 -1.92 21.98 2.53
N SER A 39 -1.51 23.20 2.16
CA SER A 39 -1.74 23.77 0.82
C SER A 39 -0.78 23.10 -0.17
N GLY A 40 -0.83 21.77 -0.29
CA GLY A 40 -0.17 21.03 -1.34
C GLY A 40 -1.10 20.97 -2.55
N SER A 41 -0.62 21.46 -3.68
CA SER A 41 -1.27 21.45 -5.01
C SER A 41 -1.56 20.04 -5.55
N GLY A 42 -1.24 18.99 -4.78
CA GLY A 42 -1.20 17.61 -5.27
C GLY A 42 -0.15 17.42 -6.37
N GLN A 43 0.77 18.37 -6.53
CA GLN A 43 1.82 18.32 -7.53
C GLN A 43 3.02 17.54 -7.01
N ILE A 44 3.70 16.83 -7.91
CA ILE A 44 4.88 16.00 -7.59
C ILE A 44 5.98 16.83 -6.89
N THR A 45 6.06 18.14 -7.16
CA THR A 45 6.97 19.08 -6.50
C THR A 45 6.70 19.26 -5.02
N ASP A 46 5.47 19.05 -4.54
CA ASP A 46 5.14 19.18 -3.11
C ASP A 46 5.66 17.99 -2.28
N LEU A 47 5.99 16.86 -2.93
CA LEU A 47 6.65 15.74 -2.27
C LEU A 47 8.07 16.13 -1.82
N ASP A 48 8.76 17.05 -2.49
CA ASP A 48 10.13 17.46 -2.10
C ASP A 48 10.16 18.35 -0.85
N ASN A 49 9.10 19.11 -0.57
CA ASN A 49 9.13 20.16 0.45
C ASN A 49 8.78 19.69 1.88
N GLY A 50 8.26 18.47 2.06
CA GLY A 50 7.71 18.04 3.36
C GLY A 50 8.58 17.12 4.22
N LEU A 51 9.56 16.41 3.66
CA LEU A 51 10.21 15.27 4.35
C LEU A 51 11.64 15.06 3.83
N ALA A 52 12.45 16.11 3.74
CA ALA A 52 13.87 15.95 3.46
C ALA A 52 14.54 15.24 4.64
N VAL A 53 14.92 13.97 4.46
CA VAL A 53 15.69 13.22 5.47
C VAL A 53 17.15 13.63 5.35
N GLU A 54 17.74 14.08 6.45
CA GLU A 54 19.12 14.54 6.47
C GLU A 54 20.06 13.44 5.96
N GLY A 55 20.92 13.79 4.99
CA GLY A 55 21.88 12.86 4.40
C GLY A 55 21.30 11.92 3.33
N LEU A 56 20.01 11.99 2.99
CA LEU A 56 19.42 11.26 1.88
C LEU A 56 18.97 12.17 0.74
N SER A 57 19.08 11.68 -0.49
CA SER A 57 18.63 12.35 -1.71
C SER A 57 17.64 11.47 -2.46
N VAL A 58 16.61 12.08 -3.07
CA VAL A 58 15.62 11.35 -3.88
C VAL A 58 16.28 10.85 -5.16
N LEU A 59 16.32 9.53 -5.35
CA LEU A 59 16.81 8.90 -6.59
C LEU A 59 15.68 8.68 -7.59
N TYR A 60 14.57 8.11 -7.10
CA TYR A 60 13.47 7.68 -7.95
C TYR A 60 12.13 8.10 -7.35
N ARG A 61 11.19 8.39 -8.23
CA ARG A 61 9.78 8.65 -7.98
C ARG A 61 8.96 7.73 -8.87
N PHE A 62 7.83 7.24 -8.38
CA PHE A 62 6.94 6.36 -9.15
C PHE A 62 5.50 6.54 -8.71
N SER A 63 4.57 6.22 -9.60
CA SER A 63 3.12 6.24 -9.36
C SER A 63 2.52 4.88 -9.68
N GLY A 64 1.31 4.63 -9.17
CA GLY A 64 0.63 3.34 -9.32
C GLY A 64 0.98 2.36 -8.21
N VAL A 65 1.42 2.84 -7.04
CA VAL A 65 1.60 2.00 -5.85
C VAL A 65 0.23 1.48 -5.41
N THR A 66 0.15 0.17 -5.18
CA THR A 66 -1.02 -0.46 -4.58
C THR A 66 -0.69 -1.44 -3.46
N ASP A 67 -1.63 -1.56 -2.52
CA ASP A 67 -1.67 -2.45 -1.37
C ASP A 67 -3.14 -2.56 -0.93
N ASP A 68 -3.71 -3.75 -0.86
CA ASP A 68 -5.11 -3.92 -0.44
C ASP A 68 -5.32 -3.92 1.10
N GLY A 69 -4.26 -3.76 1.89
CA GLY A 69 -4.31 -3.64 3.36
C GLY A 69 -4.63 -4.94 4.08
N GLU A 70 -4.69 -6.07 3.39
CA GLU A 70 -5.10 -7.36 3.96
C GLU A 70 -3.92 -8.28 4.31
N GLN A 71 -2.82 -7.78 4.90
CA GLN A 71 -1.69 -8.66 5.22
C GLN A 71 -2.10 -9.82 6.15
N GLY A 72 -1.64 -11.03 5.81
CA GLY A 72 -2.00 -12.27 6.51
C GLY A 72 -3.35 -12.86 6.09
N SER A 73 -4.15 -12.14 5.30
CA SER A 73 -5.35 -12.67 4.64
C SER A 73 -4.97 -13.66 3.53
N THR A 74 -5.84 -14.63 3.31
CA THR A 74 -5.79 -15.52 2.14
C THR A 74 -6.39 -14.85 0.90
N ASN A 75 -6.96 -13.64 1.03
CA ASN A 75 -7.63 -12.92 -0.04
C ASN A 75 -6.85 -11.72 -0.56
N ARG A 76 -5.55 -11.62 -0.22
CA ARG A 76 -4.64 -10.60 -0.74
C ARG A 76 -4.58 -10.65 -2.26
N LYS A 77 -4.67 -9.49 -2.89
CA LYS A 77 -4.79 -9.33 -4.34
C LYS A 77 -3.61 -8.60 -4.93
N GLU A 78 -3.13 -7.55 -4.26
CA GLU A 78 -2.16 -6.62 -4.85
C GLU A 78 -1.08 -6.24 -3.84
N ALA A 79 0.17 -6.33 -4.27
CA ALA A 79 1.31 -5.82 -3.54
C ALA A 79 2.25 -5.06 -4.48
N THR A 80 2.88 -4.01 -3.96
CA THR A 80 3.96 -3.31 -4.63
C THR A 80 5.29 -3.82 -4.11
N SER A 81 6.16 -4.27 -5.00
CA SER A 81 7.52 -4.71 -4.68
C SER A 81 8.56 -3.81 -5.37
N ILE A 82 9.60 -3.48 -4.62
CA ILE A 82 10.66 -2.55 -4.98
C ILE A 82 11.98 -3.28 -4.75
N HIS A 83 12.67 -3.60 -5.84
CA HIS A 83 13.98 -4.26 -5.79
C HIS A 83 15.06 -3.22 -6.01
N CYS A 84 15.91 -3.02 -5.01
CA CYS A 84 17.02 -2.09 -5.09
C CYS A 84 18.34 -2.84 -4.98
N THR A 85 19.37 -2.40 -5.70
CA THR A 85 20.74 -2.95 -5.62
C THR A 85 21.74 -1.84 -5.40
N ASN A 86 22.58 -1.99 -4.37
CA ASN A 86 23.66 -1.07 -4.07
C ASN A 86 24.88 -1.42 -4.93
N LEU A 87 25.22 -0.55 -5.88
CA LEU A 87 26.38 -0.71 -6.76
C LEU A 87 27.61 0.05 -6.23
N ASN A 88 27.50 0.68 -5.07
CA ASN A 88 28.60 1.38 -4.43
C ASN A 88 29.58 0.39 -3.76
N THR A 89 30.81 0.85 -3.49
CA THR A 89 31.82 0.07 -2.79
C THR A 89 31.71 0.14 -1.25
N THR A 90 30.81 0.98 -0.74
CA THR A 90 30.52 1.12 0.69
C THR A 90 29.07 0.83 1.01
N ASN A 91 28.76 0.67 2.30
CA ASN A 91 27.38 0.62 2.77
C ASN A 91 26.64 1.88 2.34
N THR A 92 25.41 1.71 1.87
CA THR A 92 24.53 2.80 1.43
C THR A 92 23.20 2.68 2.17
N GLN A 93 22.80 3.74 2.85
CA GLN A 93 21.45 3.84 3.42
C GLN A 93 20.45 4.14 2.29
N VAL A 94 19.40 3.33 2.23
CA VAL A 94 18.28 3.46 1.28
C VAL A 94 16.98 3.52 2.08
N GLU A 95 16.11 4.44 1.69
CA GLU A 95 14.79 4.60 2.26
C GLU A 95 13.73 4.58 1.17
N VAL A 96 12.64 3.89 1.44
CA VAL A 96 11.45 3.85 0.59
C VAL A 96 10.32 4.49 1.35
N GLN A 97 9.64 5.43 0.71
CA GLN A 97 8.44 6.09 1.24
C GLN A 97 7.29 5.92 0.25
N LEU A 98 6.12 5.54 0.75
CA LEU A 98 4.91 5.29 -0.02
C LEU A 98 3.76 6.15 0.50
N PHE A 99 3.07 6.80 -0.42
CA PHE A 99 2.04 7.79 -0.13
C PHE A 99 0.69 7.36 -0.70
N GLN A 100 -0.41 7.75 -0.03
CA GLN A 100 -1.74 7.67 -0.62
C GLN A 100 -1.94 8.68 -1.76
N TRP A 101 -3.07 8.57 -2.45
CA TRP A 101 -3.55 9.49 -3.49
C TRP A 101 -3.56 10.96 -3.06
N ASN A 102 -3.70 11.25 -1.77
CA ASN A 102 -3.71 12.62 -1.23
C ASN A 102 -2.32 13.11 -0.77
N GLY A 103 -1.26 12.33 -1.02
CA GLY A 103 0.10 12.66 -0.60
C GLY A 103 0.42 12.36 0.87
N THR A 104 -0.49 11.74 1.63
CA THR A 104 -0.21 11.31 3.02
C THR A 104 0.76 10.15 3.01
N ASP A 105 1.86 10.23 3.77
CA ASP A 105 2.78 9.11 3.97
C ASP A 105 2.08 7.96 4.70
N VAL A 106 2.25 6.76 4.17
CA VAL A 106 1.63 5.53 4.68
C VAL A 106 2.69 4.58 5.19
N TYR A 107 3.73 4.38 4.38
CA TYR A 107 4.79 3.43 4.67
C TYR A 107 6.14 4.05 4.43
N THR A 108 6.98 4.02 5.45
CA THR A 108 8.39 4.36 5.36
C THR A 108 9.23 3.19 5.86
N GLY A 109 10.18 2.75 5.05
CA GLY A 109 11.11 1.68 5.40
C GLY A 109 12.53 2.02 5.00
N THR A 110 13.46 1.82 5.93
CA THR A 110 14.87 2.21 5.76
C THR A 110 15.76 1.00 6.01
N VAL A 111 16.79 0.83 5.17
CA VAL A 111 17.79 -0.23 5.32
C VAL A 111 19.18 0.29 5.00
N THR A 112 20.19 -0.28 5.65
CA THR A 112 21.59 -0.10 5.27
C THR A 112 22.01 -1.26 4.38
N MET A 113 22.17 -0.99 3.08
CA MET A 113 22.54 -2.01 2.10
C MET A 113 24.06 -2.14 2.01
N PRO A 114 24.64 -3.34 2.22
CA PRO A 114 26.06 -3.57 1.94
C PRO A 114 26.39 -3.42 0.45
N PRO A 115 27.67 -3.25 0.08
CA PRO A 115 28.13 -3.22 -1.31
C PRO A 115 27.68 -4.44 -2.09
N ASN A 116 27.25 -4.25 -3.33
CA ASN A 116 26.85 -5.31 -4.28
C ASN A 116 25.76 -6.25 -3.74
N ARG A 117 24.86 -5.74 -2.89
CA ARG A 117 23.71 -6.47 -2.38
C ARG A 117 22.42 -5.87 -2.89
N SER A 118 21.44 -6.74 -3.06
CA SER A 118 20.07 -6.37 -3.41
C SER A 118 19.17 -6.55 -2.20
N PHE A 119 18.17 -5.68 -2.09
CA PHE A 119 17.12 -5.73 -1.08
C PHE A 119 15.78 -5.56 -1.77
N THR A 120 14.79 -6.31 -1.30
CA THR A 120 13.40 -6.21 -1.74
C THR A 120 12.56 -5.60 -0.64
N PHE A 121 11.94 -4.46 -0.94
CA PHE A 121 10.89 -3.87 -0.13
C PHE A 121 9.55 -4.25 -0.74
N SER A 122 8.61 -4.70 0.08
CA SER A 122 7.26 -4.98 -0.39
C SER A 122 6.21 -4.46 0.57
N THR A 123 5.10 -3.96 0.03
CA THR A 123 3.95 -3.55 0.87
C THR A 123 3.35 -4.74 1.61
N GLN A 124 3.46 -5.95 1.04
CA GLN A 124 3.05 -7.20 1.68
C GLN A 124 4.03 -8.33 1.37
N ASN A 125 3.96 -9.41 2.16
CA ASN A 125 4.77 -10.60 1.91
C ASN A 125 4.37 -11.26 0.58
N THR A 126 5.33 -11.37 -0.33
CA THR A 126 5.17 -11.99 -1.64
C THR A 126 5.76 -13.40 -1.63
N THR A 127 5.02 -14.33 -2.23
CA THR A 127 5.44 -15.73 -2.34
C THR A 127 6.67 -15.89 -3.22
N ILE A 128 6.88 -14.96 -4.16
CA ILE A 128 7.96 -15.03 -5.16
C ILE A 128 9.30 -14.45 -4.67
N TYR A 129 9.32 -13.38 -3.86
CA TYR A 129 10.55 -12.62 -3.62
C TYR A 129 11.20 -12.81 -2.25
N PHE A 130 10.56 -13.48 -1.29
CA PHE A 130 11.07 -13.61 0.08
C PHE A 130 11.58 -12.24 0.61
N ASP A 131 10.65 -11.31 0.80
CA ASP A 131 10.96 -9.88 0.96
C ASP A 131 11.87 -9.60 2.17
N ASP A 132 12.89 -8.77 1.96
CA ASP A 132 13.82 -8.37 3.01
C ASP A 132 13.21 -7.34 3.97
N VAL A 133 12.37 -6.45 3.43
CA VAL A 133 11.68 -5.40 4.20
C VAL A 133 10.20 -5.38 3.85
N LEU A 134 9.35 -5.61 4.85
CA LEU A 134 7.91 -5.41 4.73
C LEU A 134 7.56 -3.98 5.14
N LEU A 135 7.09 -3.19 4.18
CA LEU A 135 6.70 -1.80 4.36
C LEU A 135 5.32 -1.69 5.02
N GLY A 136 4.43 -2.61 4.70
CA GLY A 136 3.07 -2.67 5.22
C GLY A 136 2.77 -3.95 5.98
N GLY A 137 1.53 -4.00 6.47
CA GLY A 137 0.85 -5.22 6.86
C GLY A 137 0.91 -5.64 8.34
N ASN A 138 1.40 -4.77 9.20
CA ASN A 138 0.98 -4.85 10.60
C ASN A 138 -0.56 -4.71 10.68
N PRO A 139 -1.26 -5.47 11.54
CA PRO A 139 -2.71 -5.33 11.69
C PRO A 139 -3.13 -3.87 11.85
N GLY A 140 -4.06 -3.41 11.00
CA GLY A 140 -4.51 -2.01 10.98
C GLY A 140 -3.70 -1.07 10.08
N THR A 141 -2.78 -1.58 9.26
CA THR A 141 -2.14 -0.75 8.22
C THR A 141 -3.13 -0.34 7.13
N PRO A 142 -3.12 0.93 6.69
CA PRO A 142 -4.05 1.39 5.67
C PRO A 142 -3.74 0.79 4.29
N ALA A 143 -4.78 0.35 3.58
CA ALA A 143 -4.69 0.03 2.16
C ALA A 143 -4.27 1.26 1.33
N ILE A 144 -3.54 1.02 0.25
CA ILE A 144 -3.20 1.98 -0.80
C ILE A 144 -3.86 1.50 -2.09
N PHE A 145 -5.02 2.05 -2.45
CA PHE A 145 -5.67 1.69 -3.74
C PHE A 145 -5.13 2.50 -4.92
N GLN A 146 -4.61 3.70 -4.64
CA GLN A 146 -3.94 4.55 -5.60
C GLN A 146 -2.90 5.35 -4.83
N GLY A 147 -1.63 5.08 -5.12
CA GLY A 147 -0.53 5.71 -4.42
C GLY A 147 0.62 6.12 -5.32
N SER A 148 1.60 6.73 -4.67
CA SER A 148 2.90 7.05 -5.24
C SER A 148 3.99 6.66 -4.27
N GLY A 149 5.22 6.64 -4.73
CA GLY A 149 6.35 6.36 -3.88
C GLY A 149 7.61 7.03 -4.35
N ARG A 150 8.61 7.01 -3.48
CA ARG A 150 9.97 7.42 -3.81
C ARG A 150 11.00 6.58 -3.11
N VAL A 151 12.17 6.50 -3.74
CA VAL A 151 13.38 5.90 -3.17
C VAL A 151 14.36 7.04 -2.90
N LEU A 152 14.80 7.14 -1.65
CA LEU A 152 15.88 8.01 -1.23
C LEU A 152 17.13 7.20 -0.93
N SER A 153 18.29 7.80 -1.11
CA SER A 153 19.57 7.17 -0.83
C SER A 153 20.62 8.17 -0.41
N SER A 154 21.52 7.71 0.45
CA SER A 154 22.77 8.41 0.83
C SER A 154 23.82 8.40 -0.29
N ASN A 155 23.65 7.55 -1.32
CA ASN A 155 24.54 7.48 -2.47
C ASN A 155 23.75 7.27 -3.79
N PRO A 156 24.12 7.96 -4.89
CA PRO A 156 23.42 7.83 -6.16
C PRO A 156 23.63 6.49 -6.88
N ASN A 157 24.61 5.68 -6.48
CA ASN A 157 24.91 4.38 -7.09
C ASN A 157 24.00 3.26 -6.57
N VAL A 158 22.70 3.50 -6.54
CA VAL A 158 21.66 2.51 -6.24
C VAL A 158 20.72 2.44 -7.42
N ILE A 159 20.51 1.25 -7.97
CA ILE A 159 19.52 1.02 -9.03
C ILE A 159 18.30 0.33 -8.43
N CYS A 160 17.10 0.75 -8.84
CA CYS A 160 15.88 0.11 -8.39
C CYS A 160 14.94 -0.23 -9.55
N THR A 161 14.06 -1.20 -9.33
CA THR A 161 12.90 -1.51 -10.17
C THR A 161 11.68 -1.63 -9.28
N VAL A 162 10.53 -1.20 -9.78
CA VAL A 162 9.26 -1.24 -9.03
C VAL A 162 8.20 -1.90 -9.88
N GLN A 163 7.37 -2.71 -9.22
CA GLN A 163 6.29 -3.44 -9.86
C GLN A 163 5.14 -3.69 -8.90
N VAL A 164 3.95 -3.84 -9.46
CA VAL A 164 2.75 -4.31 -8.76
C VAL A 164 2.50 -5.74 -9.20
N LEU A 165 2.20 -6.62 -8.26
CA LEU A 165 2.00 -8.05 -8.54
C LEU A 165 1.01 -8.71 -7.59
N ASP A 166 0.60 -9.91 -7.96
CA ASP A 166 -0.14 -10.83 -7.11
C ASP A 166 0.77 -11.47 -6.05
N PRO A 167 0.59 -11.17 -4.74
CA PRO A 167 1.51 -11.61 -3.70
C PRO A 167 1.37 -13.10 -3.33
N LEU A 168 0.25 -13.76 -3.68
CA LEU A 168 -0.07 -15.10 -3.18
C LEU A 168 0.37 -16.24 -4.10
N ASN A 169 0.61 -15.97 -5.38
CA ASN A 169 0.87 -17.03 -6.37
C ASN A 169 2.32 -17.03 -6.86
N TYR A 170 2.80 -18.24 -7.17
CA TYR A 170 4.08 -18.47 -7.85
C TYR A 170 3.89 -19.44 -9.03
N PRO A 171 3.95 -18.95 -10.30
CA PRO A 171 4.15 -17.55 -10.69
C PRO A 171 2.94 -16.65 -10.35
N PRO A 172 3.13 -15.32 -10.20
CA PRO A 172 2.02 -14.39 -10.01
C PRO A 172 1.01 -14.44 -11.16
N VAL A 173 -0.28 -14.32 -10.84
CA VAL A 173 -1.34 -14.27 -11.86
C VAL A 173 -1.25 -13.01 -12.71
N PHE A 174 -0.79 -11.91 -12.11
CA PHE A 174 -0.45 -10.68 -12.81
C PHE A 174 0.83 -10.07 -12.21
N MET A 175 1.50 -9.26 -13.03
CA MET A 175 2.65 -8.47 -12.66
C MET A 175 2.77 -7.32 -13.66
N ASP A 176 2.93 -6.10 -13.18
CA ASP A 176 3.13 -4.93 -14.02
C ASP A 176 4.25 -4.03 -13.49
N LYS A 177 5.09 -3.52 -14.38
CA LYS A 177 6.24 -2.69 -14.03
C LYS A 177 5.78 -1.24 -13.91
N LEU A 178 6.15 -0.58 -12.81
CA LEU A 178 5.92 0.85 -12.64
C LEU A 178 7.04 1.68 -13.30
N THR A 179 6.65 2.80 -13.90
CA THR A 179 7.59 3.76 -14.48
C THR A 179 8.32 4.51 -13.38
N LEU A 180 9.65 4.56 -13.49
CA LEU A 180 10.49 5.36 -12.61
C LEU A 180 10.75 6.73 -13.22
N HIS A 181 10.75 7.74 -12.37
CA HIS A 181 11.08 9.12 -12.70
C HIS A 181 12.24 9.58 -11.81
N ASN A 182 13.13 10.43 -12.31
CA ASN A 182 14.18 11.04 -11.50
C ASN A 182 13.61 12.19 -10.64
N SER A 183 14.46 12.86 -9.87
CA SER A 183 14.09 14.02 -9.06
C SER A 183 13.43 15.15 -9.87
N ASN A 184 13.77 15.29 -11.16
CA ASN A 184 13.19 16.29 -12.06
C ASN A 184 11.88 15.82 -12.74
N GLY A 185 11.40 14.62 -12.43
CA GLY A 185 10.20 14.04 -13.05
C GLY A 185 10.40 13.40 -14.42
N SER A 186 11.64 13.35 -14.95
CA SER A 186 11.94 12.70 -16.22
C SER A 186 11.99 11.18 -16.05
N ILE A 187 11.46 10.44 -17.02
CA ILE A 187 11.44 8.97 -17.00
C ILE A 187 12.87 8.41 -17.00
N VAL A 188 13.12 7.42 -16.13
CA VAL A 188 14.38 6.69 -16.01
C VAL A 188 14.22 5.29 -16.58
N GLY A 189 14.98 4.98 -17.65
CA GLY A 189 15.16 3.61 -18.10
C GLY A 189 14.07 3.01 -19.01
N ASP A 190 13.22 3.82 -19.64
CA ASP A 190 12.23 3.33 -20.61
C ASP A 190 12.85 3.11 -22.01
N ILE A 191 13.81 2.18 -22.10
CA ILE A 191 14.49 1.87 -23.39
C ILE A 191 14.23 0.44 -23.88
N ARG A 192 13.58 -0.44 -23.12
CA ARG A 192 13.21 -1.79 -23.62
C ARG A 192 11.87 -2.27 -23.08
N LYS A 193 10.84 -2.20 -23.93
CA LYS A 193 9.61 -2.98 -23.79
C LYS A 193 9.96 -4.46 -23.95
N VAL A 194 10.00 -5.21 -22.84
CA VAL A 194 10.09 -6.67 -22.90
C VAL A 194 8.66 -7.19 -23.09
N TYR A 195 8.31 -7.53 -24.33
CA TYR A 195 7.07 -8.23 -24.63
C TYR A 195 7.20 -9.67 -24.11
N LEU A 196 6.53 -9.98 -23.00
CA LEU A 196 6.35 -11.38 -22.60
C LEU A 196 5.33 -12.01 -23.55
N PRO A 197 5.63 -13.14 -24.21
CA PRO A 197 4.64 -13.85 -25.00
C PRO A 197 3.53 -14.33 -24.06
N PHE A 198 2.30 -13.95 -24.37
CA PHE A 198 1.10 -14.38 -23.67
C PHE A 198 0.99 -15.91 -23.79
N ILE A 199 1.45 -16.66 -22.78
CA ILE A 199 1.21 -18.10 -22.70
C ILE A 199 -0.21 -18.26 -22.14
N ARG A 200 -1.21 -18.34 -23.02
CA ARG A 200 -2.52 -18.88 -22.64
C ARG A 200 -2.33 -20.35 -22.28
N LYS A 201 -2.63 -20.71 -21.04
CA LYS A 201 -2.93 -22.10 -20.67
C LYS A 201 -4.33 -22.45 -21.12
#